data_AF-A0A2S4LET4-F1
#
_entry.id   AF-A0A2S4LET4-F1
#
_cell.length_a   1.000
_cell.length_b   1.000
_cell.length_c   1.000
_cell.angle_alpha   90.00
_cell.angle_beta   90.00
_cell.angle_gamma   90.00
#
_symmetry.space_group_name_H-M   'P 1'
#
loop_
_entity.id
_entity.type
_entity.pdbx_description
1 polymer ?
#
loop_
_entity_poly.entity_id
_entity_poly.type
_entity_poly.pdbx_seq_one_letter_code
_entity_poly.pdbx_strand_id
1 'polypeptide(L)'
;MKVVDLDRDAIKAGLADQSMLVIDVREPHEFEQGHIPGAVTHPLSTFDPGALATLLAEDRRKPVFSCMSGVRSVHALAAAQNAGLPIEAHYRGGFKDWAGSGEPVEV
;
A
#
# COMPACT_ATOMS: atom_id res chain seq x y z
N MET A 1 14.86 5.73 9.09
CA MET A 1 13.73 5.32 8.24
C MET A 1 14.08 5.66 6.80
N LYS A 2 13.99 4.70 5.89
CA LYS A 2 14.19 4.93 4.45
C LYS A 2 12.83 4.97 3.76
N VAL A 3 12.61 5.95 2.90
CA VAL A 3 11.34 6.14 2.20
C VAL A 3 11.62 6.22 0.70
N VAL A 4 10.90 5.43 -0.07
CA VAL A 4 10.90 5.43 -1.53
C VAL A 4 9.52 5.87 -1.99
N ASP A 5 9.43 7.09 -2.51
CA ASP A 5 8.22 7.63 -3.11
C ASP A 5 8.01 7.01 -4.49
N LEU A 6 6.92 6.26 -4.64
CA LEU A 6 6.45 5.81 -5.95
C LEU A 6 5.37 6.74 -6.47
N ASP A 7 5.39 7.00 -7.78
CA ASP A 7 4.31 7.66 -8.50
C ASP A 7 3.36 6.63 -9.11
N ARG A 8 2.30 7.12 -9.75
CA ARG A 8 1.26 6.27 -10.32
C ARG A 8 1.79 5.36 -11.42
N ASP A 9 2.68 5.86 -12.27
CA ASP A 9 3.22 5.09 -13.39
C ASP A 9 4.03 3.89 -12.87
N ALA A 10 4.80 4.08 -11.79
CA ALA A 10 5.48 2.98 -11.11
C ALA A 10 4.50 1.97 -10.50
N ILE A 11 3.39 2.41 -9.88
CA ILE A 11 2.35 1.50 -9.37
C ILE A 11 1.70 0.72 -10.51
N LYS A 12 1.34 1.39 -11.61
CA LYS A 12 0.72 0.75 -12.78
C LYS A 12 1.63 -0.30 -13.40
N ALA A 13 2.92 0.02 -13.58
CA ALA A 13 3.90 -0.92 -14.09
C ALA A 13 4.01 -2.14 -13.16
N GLY A 14 4.12 -1.91 -11.86
CA GLY A 14 4.24 -2.96 -10.84
C GLY A 14 3.00 -3.84 -10.67
N LEU A 15 1.81 -3.31 -10.96
CA LEU A 15 0.57 -4.09 -10.99
C LEU A 15 0.45 -4.89 -12.29
N ALA A 16 0.82 -4.29 -13.43
CA ALA A 16 0.74 -4.93 -14.74
C ALA A 16 1.71 -6.12 -14.89
N ASP A 17 2.90 -6.03 -14.30
CA ASP A 17 3.89 -7.12 -14.28
C ASP A 17 3.75 -8.04 -13.07
N GLN A 18 2.76 -7.79 -12.20
CA GLN A 18 2.51 -8.51 -10.95
C GLN A 18 3.75 -8.55 -10.02
N SER A 19 4.64 -7.56 -10.11
CA SER A 19 5.85 -7.47 -9.26
C SER A 19 5.59 -6.76 -7.93
N MET A 20 4.47 -6.03 -7.79
CA MET A 20 4.12 -5.27 -6.59
C MET A 20 2.86 -5.80 -5.89
N LEU A 21 2.90 -5.70 -4.56
CA LEU A 21 1.74 -5.86 -3.69
C LEU A 21 1.41 -4.50 -3.09
N VAL A 22 0.28 -3.92 -3.49
CA VAL A 22 -0.23 -2.69 -2.90
C VAL A 22 -0.94 -3.03 -1.60
N ILE A 23 -0.49 -2.45 -0.50
CA ILE A 23 -1.06 -2.62 0.83
C ILE A 23 -1.76 -1.32 1.21
N ASP A 24 -3.09 -1.35 1.23
CA ASP A 24 -3.91 -0.19 1.58
C ASP A 24 -4.05 -0.07 3.09
N VAL A 25 -3.57 1.05 3.64
CA VAL A 25 -3.58 1.32 5.09
C VAL A 25 -4.71 2.25 5.53
N ARG A 26 -5.70 2.49 4.65
CA ARG A 26 -6.94 3.18 5.00
C ARG A 26 -7.82 2.33 5.92
N GLU A 27 -8.88 2.94 6.43
CA GLU A 27 -9.86 2.18 7.21
C GLU A 27 -10.61 1.17 6.32
N PRO A 28 -11.06 0.02 6.86
CA PRO A 28 -11.73 -1.01 6.07
C PRO A 28 -12.91 -0.49 5.23
N HIS A 29 -13.73 0.39 5.80
CA HIS A 29 -14.87 0.97 5.10
C HIS A 29 -14.46 1.86 3.91
N GLU A 30 -13.26 2.48 3.93
CA GLU A 30 -12.73 3.24 2.79
C GLU A 30 -12.26 2.30 1.67
N PHE A 31 -11.73 1.13 2.03
CA PHE A 31 -11.28 0.10 1.09
C PHE A 31 -12.47 -0.58 0.40
N GLU A 32 -13.50 -0.94 1.17
CA GLU A 32 -14.75 -1.54 0.67
C GLU A 32 -15.55 -0.62 -0.27
N GLN A 33 -15.39 0.70 -0.12
CA GLN A 33 -16.00 1.69 -1.03
C GLN A 33 -15.23 1.86 -2.35
N GLY A 34 -14.01 1.34 -2.43
CA GLY A 34 -13.16 1.44 -3.60
C GLY A 34 -11.68 1.36 -3.25
N HIS A 35 -10.95 0.50 -3.94
CA HIS A 35 -9.51 0.32 -3.75
C HIS A 35 -8.78 0.06 -5.08
N ILE A 36 -7.44 0.15 -5.02
CA ILE A 36 -6.58 -0.14 -6.17
C ILE A 36 -6.71 -1.64 -6.49
N PRO A 37 -6.88 -2.04 -7.75
CA PRO A 37 -7.06 -3.45 -8.11
C PRO A 37 -5.94 -4.35 -7.60
N GLY A 38 -6.32 -5.48 -7.00
CA GLY A 38 -5.39 -6.44 -6.42
C GLY A 38 -4.64 -5.94 -5.16
N ALA A 39 -5.04 -4.80 -4.59
CA ALA A 39 -4.55 -4.35 -3.31
C ALA A 39 -5.11 -5.19 -2.16
N VAL A 40 -4.38 -5.24 -1.06
CA VAL A 40 -4.80 -5.90 0.18
C VAL A 40 -4.96 -4.85 1.28
N THR A 41 -5.92 -5.06 2.17
CA THR A 41 -6.17 -4.15 3.30
C THR A 41 -5.26 -4.49 4.49
N HIS A 42 -4.61 -3.47 5.05
CA HIS A 42 -3.88 -3.56 6.33
C HIS A 42 -3.99 -2.20 7.05
N PRO A 43 -5.13 -1.91 7.71
CA PRO A 43 -5.43 -0.58 8.25
C PRO A 43 -4.39 -0.09 9.25
N LEU A 44 -4.06 1.21 9.16
CA LEU A 44 -3.13 1.83 10.12
C LEU A 44 -3.70 1.88 11.55
N SER A 45 -5.02 1.99 11.70
CA SER A 45 -5.70 2.05 13.01
C SER A 45 -5.53 0.78 13.84
N THR A 46 -5.40 -0.37 13.18
CA THR A 46 -5.22 -1.69 13.77
C THR A 46 -3.93 -2.34 13.28
N PHE A 47 -2.89 -1.54 13.03
CA PHE A 47 -1.66 -1.99 12.40
C PHE A 47 -1.00 -3.11 13.20
N ASP A 48 -0.80 -4.26 12.57
CA ASP A 48 -0.19 -5.43 13.18
C ASP A 48 1.02 -5.90 12.36
N PRO A 49 2.26 -5.61 12.83
CA PRO A 49 3.46 -6.03 12.14
C PRO A 49 3.59 -7.56 12.01
N GLY A 50 3.01 -8.35 12.91
CA GLY A 50 3.06 -9.81 12.86
C GLY A 50 2.20 -10.36 11.71
N ALA A 51 0.96 -9.88 11.59
CA ALA A 51 0.10 -10.20 10.46
C ALA A 51 0.71 -9.74 9.13
N LEU A 52 1.30 -8.54 9.11
CA LEU A 52 2.01 -8.02 7.94
C LEU A 52 3.22 -8.91 7.57
N ALA A 53 4.02 -9.37 8.54
CA ALA A 53 5.15 -10.26 8.29
C ALA A 53 4.70 -11.58 7.63
N THR A 54 3.60 -12.17 8.11
CA THR A 54 2.99 -13.37 7.52
C THR A 54 2.58 -13.12 6.07
N LEU A 55 1.89 -12.02 5.80
CA LEU A 55 1.50 -11.62 4.44
C LEU A 55 2.71 -11.52 3.51
N LEU A 56 3.80 -10.89 3.95
CA LEU A 56 5.03 -10.76 3.14
C LEU A 56 5.78 -12.08 2.94
N ALA A 57 5.60 -13.05 3.83
CA ALA A 57 6.20 -14.37 3.69
C ALA A 57 5.45 -15.22 2.64
N GLU A 58 4.13 -15.04 2.55
CA GLU A 58 3.26 -15.72 1.58
C GLU A 58 3.31 -15.06 0.20
N ASP A 59 3.39 -13.74 0.15
CA ASP A 59 3.44 -12.96 -1.08
C ASP A 59 4.84 -12.38 -1.32
N ARG A 60 5.53 -12.90 -2.34
CA ARG A 60 6.90 -12.51 -2.68
C ARG A 60 7.00 -11.23 -3.51
N ARG A 61 5.89 -10.58 -3.83
CA ARG A 61 5.88 -9.31 -4.54
C ARG A 61 6.47 -8.20 -3.67
N LYS A 62 6.96 -7.14 -4.30
CA LYS A 62 7.49 -5.97 -3.60
C LYS A 62 6.34 -5.23 -2.88
N PRO A 63 6.36 -5.12 -1.54
CA PRO A 63 5.30 -4.43 -0.81
C PRO A 63 5.40 -2.92 -0.99
N VAL A 64 4.25 -2.30 -1.22
CA VAL A 64 4.10 -0.85 -1.36
C VAL A 64 2.89 -0.40 -0.56
N PHE A 65 3.06 0.49 0.40
CA PHE A 65 1.93 1.05 1.12
C PHE A 65 1.18 2.09 0.28
N SER A 66 -0.13 2.09 0.35
CA SER A 66 -1.01 3.14 -0.19
C SER A 66 -1.96 3.60 0.91
N CYS A 67 -2.37 4.86 0.85
CA CYS A 67 -3.47 5.36 1.67
C CYS A 67 -4.32 6.33 0.85
N MET A 68 -5.05 7.26 1.46
CA MET A 68 -5.81 8.26 0.69
C MET A 68 -4.91 9.25 -0.07
N SER A 69 -3.84 9.75 0.54
CA SER A 69 -3.05 10.88 0.00
C SER A 69 -1.56 10.85 0.37
N GLY A 70 -1.01 9.67 0.66
CA GLY A 70 0.40 9.46 1.01
C GLY A 70 0.79 9.68 2.47
N VAL A 71 -0.04 10.33 3.31
CA VAL A 71 0.33 10.65 4.71
C VAL A 71 0.34 9.40 5.60
N ARG A 72 -0.77 8.67 5.68
CA ARG A 72 -0.89 7.45 6.51
C ARG A 72 0.10 6.35 6.09
N SER A 73 0.44 6.25 4.81
CA SER A 73 1.39 5.26 4.31
C SER A 73 2.81 5.51 4.80
N VAL A 74 3.22 6.77 5.05
CA VAL A 74 4.53 7.07 5.67
C VAL A 74 4.55 6.64 7.15
N HIS A 75 3.44 6.79 7.87
CA HIS A 75 3.33 6.27 9.24
C HIS A 75 3.36 4.74 9.28
N ALA A 76 2.70 4.08 8.32
CA ALA A 76 2.78 2.64 8.16
C ALA A 76 4.21 2.16 7.84
N LEU A 77 4.95 2.89 6.99
CA LEU A 77 6.38 2.63 6.75
C LEU A 77 7.20 2.71 8.03
N ALA A 78 6.99 3.77 8.83
CA ALA A 78 7.68 3.92 10.11
C ALA A 78 7.40 2.75 11.05
N ALA A 79 6.12 2.36 11.19
CA ALA A 79 5.72 1.24 12.03
C ALA A 79 6.31 -0.11 11.54
N ALA A 80 6.26 -0.37 10.23
CA ALA A 80 6.81 -1.56 9.62
C ALA A 80 8.34 -1.66 9.82
N GLN A 81 9.08 -0.58 9.55
CA GLN A 81 10.53 -0.56 9.70
C GLN A 81 10.96 -0.67 11.16
N ASN A 82 10.23 -0.05 12.09
CA ASN A 82 10.48 -0.21 13.52
C ASN A 82 10.27 -1.65 14.00
N ALA A 83 9.37 -2.39 13.35
CA ALA A 83 9.17 -3.82 13.57
C ALA A 83 10.17 -4.72 12.80
N GLY A 84 11.14 -4.13 12.09
CA GLY A 84 12.16 -4.85 11.34
C GLY A 84 11.73 -5.36 9.96
N LEU A 85 10.57 -4.92 9.45
CA LEU A 85 10.08 -5.33 8.13
C LEU A 85 10.78 -4.51 7.03
N PRO A 86 11.23 -5.16 5.93
CA PRO A 86 12.00 -4.51 4.87
C PRO A 86 11.11 -3.77 3.86
N ILE A 87 10.14 -2.98 4.34
CA ILE A 87 9.26 -2.17 3.48
C ILE A 87 9.76 -0.74 3.46
N GLU A 88 10.06 -0.23 2.27
CA GLU A 88 10.57 1.14 2.09
C GLU A 88 9.70 1.97 1.15
N ALA A 89 8.85 1.34 0.35
CA ALA A 89 8.10 1.99 -0.71
C ALA A 89 6.67 2.34 -0.29
N HIS A 90 6.22 3.51 -0.71
CA HIS A 90 4.80 3.87 -0.66
C HIS A 90 4.40 4.66 -1.88
N TYR A 91 3.10 4.61 -2.19
CA TYR A 91 2.50 5.40 -3.23
C TYR A 91 2.20 6.81 -2.72
N ARG A 92 2.99 7.79 -3.16
CA ARG A 92 2.93 9.18 -2.66
C ARG A 92 1.58 9.84 -2.99
N GLY A 93 1.02 9.57 -4.18
CA GLY A 93 -0.27 10.10 -4.60
C GLY A 93 -1.47 9.45 -3.87
N GLY A 94 -1.30 8.21 -3.41
CA GLY A 94 -2.36 7.44 -2.77
C GLY A 94 -3.57 7.19 -3.67
N PHE A 95 -4.62 6.66 -3.06
CA PHE A 95 -5.88 6.33 -3.72
C PHE A 95 -6.54 7.55 -4.39
N LYS A 96 -6.40 8.77 -3.83
CA LYS A 96 -6.93 9.99 -4.43
C LYS A 96 -6.32 10.27 -5.80
N ASP A 97 -5.01 10.10 -5.95
CA ASP A 97 -4.32 10.31 -7.24
C ASP A 97 -4.73 9.24 -8.27
N TRP A 98 -4.87 7.99 -7.83
CA TRP A 98 -5.34 6.88 -8.64
C TRP A 98 -6.76 7.08 -9.16
N ALA A 99 -7.73 7.19 -8.25
CA ALA A 99 -9.15 7.34 -8.58
C ALA A 99 -9.42 8.65 -9.31
N GLY A 100 -8.76 9.75 -8.91
CA GLY A 100 -8.90 11.06 -9.55
C GLY A 100 -8.43 11.11 -11.01
N SER A 101 -7.74 10.07 -11.46
CA SER A 101 -7.21 9.98 -12.81
C SER A 101 -7.93 8.99 -13.71
N GLY A 102 -9.04 8.44 -13.22
CA GLY A 102 -9.86 7.49 -13.97
C GLY A 102 -9.22 6.11 -14.13
N GLU A 103 -8.22 5.78 -13.31
CA GLU A 103 -7.70 4.41 -13.24
C GLU A 103 -8.76 3.47 -12.65
N PRO A 104 -8.75 2.17 -13.01
CA PRO A 104 -9.74 1.21 -12.55
C PRO A 104 -9.70 1.02 -11.03
N VAL A 105 -10.86 0.81 -10.41
CA VAL A 105 -10.99 0.52 -8.97
C VAL A 105 -11.80 -0.76 -8.76
N GLU A 106 -11.48 -1.48 -7.69
CA GLU A 106 -12.21 -2.65 -7.22
C GLU A 106 -13.03 -2.30 -5.97
N VAL A 107 -14.11 -3.05 -5.74
CA VAL A 107 -15.02 -2.97 -4.58
C VAL A 107 -15.31 -4.36 -4.08
#